data_AF-A0A2V9CU69-F1
#
_entry.id   AF-A0A2V9CU69-F1
#
_cell.length_a   1.000
_cell.length_b   1.000
_cell.length_c   1.000
_cell.angle_alpha   90.00
_cell.angle_beta   90.00
_cell.angle_gamma   90.00
#
_symmetry.space_group_name_H-M   'P 1'
#
loop_
_entity.id
_entity.type
_entity.pdbx_description
1 polymer ?
#
loop_
_entity_poly.entity_id
_entity_poly.type
_entity_poly.pdbx_seq_one_letter_code
_entity_poly.pdbx_strand_id
1 'polypeptide(L)'
;MEPTKEPTKPNLPSEAIELYNLFIHGVISRRAFMNQVQKFAIGGLTAATIIETLMPKYAEAQQVSKTDDRIKASYETIPSPQGNGKIKGYLVRPVSADTRDAMPAKLPGIIVVHENRGLNPHIEDIARRLALADFMAFAPDGLTSVGGFPGDDYNGGQLFMKIDGKKMFEDFVACAMWLKSRSDCTGKIGITGFCYGGSVSNNMAARLGADLGAAVPFYGGPPADADIPKIKGAILVHHGELDTRLATTWPAYDKALTAINIPHEGYIYPGAVHGFNCDATPERYNKAAADLAWQRTIGWFNKYVRS
;
A
#
# COMPACT_ATOMS: atom_id res chain seq x y z
N MET A 1 31.78 -14.81 -18.23
CA MET A 1 31.30 -13.63 -17.47
C MET A 1 31.12 -14.10 -16.04
N GLU A 2 31.97 -13.66 -15.13
CA GLU A 2 31.78 -13.93 -13.71
C GLU A 2 30.45 -13.30 -13.27
N PRO A 3 29.65 -13.98 -12.41
CA PRO A 3 28.51 -13.33 -11.79
C PRO A 3 29.04 -12.16 -10.96
N THR A 4 28.64 -10.95 -11.32
CA THR A 4 28.84 -9.77 -10.50
C THR A 4 28.24 -10.06 -9.13
N LYS A 5 29.11 -10.26 -8.12
CA LYS A 5 28.70 -10.29 -6.72
C LYS A 5 27.90 -9.02 -6.46
N GLU A 6 26.61 -9.16 -6.15
CA GLU A 6 25.85 -8.08 -5.55
C GLU A 6 26.68 -7.54 -4.37
N PRO A 7 26.86 -6.21 -4.26
CA PRO A 7 27.53 -5.65 -3.10
C PRO A 7 26.79 -6.16 -1.86
N THR A 8 27.50 -6.84 -0.97
CA THR A 8 26.97 -7.33 0.31
C THR A 8 26.38 -6.13 1.05
N LYS A 9 25.05 -6.02 1.05
CA LYS A 9 24.33 -5.02 1.84
C LYS A 9 24.82 -5.11 3.29
N PRO A 10 25.08 -3.99 3.98
CA PRO A 10 25.31 -4.02 5.41
C PRO A 10 24.09 -4.70 6.05
N ASN A 11 24.29 -5.88 6.63
CA ASN A 11 23.18 -6.63 7.23
C ASN A 11 22.85 -5.96 8.57
N LEU A 12 21.91 -5.03 8.57
CA LEU A 12 21.48 -4.38 9.81
C LEU A 12 20.76 -5.41 10.69
N PRO A 13 21.04 -5.44 12.00
CA PRO A 13 20.29 -6.29 12.93
C PRO A 13 18.78 -5.98 12.86
N SER A 14 17.94 -7.00 13.01
CA SER A 14 16.47 -6.84 12.97
C SER A 14 15.97 -5.85 14.01
N GLU A 15 16.65 -5.72 15.15
CA GLU A 15 16.35 -4.74 16.19
C GLU A 15 16.60 -3.30 15.72
N ALA A 16 17.60 -3.06 14.87
CA ALA A 16 17.85 -1.73 14.30
C ALA A 16 16.78 -1.34 13.29
N ILE A 17 16.33 -2.31 12.48
CA ILE A 17 15.20 -2.15 11.55
C ILE A 17 13.92 -1.86 12.33
N GLU A 18 13.69 -2.57 13.44
CA GLU A 18 12.51 -2.36 14.28
C GLU A 18 12.53 -1.00 14.99
N LEU A 19 13.69 -0.54 15.47
CA LEU A 19 13.82 0.82 16.00
C LEU A 19 13.47 1.88 14.96
N TYR A 20 13.85 1.67 13.71
CA TYR A 20 13.47 2.56 12.62
C TYR A 20 11.97 2.53 12.35
N ASN A 21 11.34 1.34 12.35
CA ASN A 21 9.89 1.20 12.25
C ASN A 21 9.20 2.02 13.36
N LEU A 22 9.60 1.82 14.62
CA LEU A 22 9.05 2.57 15.75
C LEU A 22 9.22 4.08 15.58
N PHE A 23 10.35 4.53 15.04
CA PHE A 23 10.62 5.94 14.79
C PHE A 23 9.73 6.54 13.69
N ILE A 24 9.67 5.93 12.51
CA ILE A 24 8.86 6.44 11.39
C ILE A 24 7.35 6.32 11.65
N HIS A 25 6.94 5.42 12.54
CA HIS A 25 5.56 5.30 13.02
C HIS A 25 5.26 6.23 14.21
N GLY A 26 6.21 7.08 14.63
CA GLY A 26 6.01 8.07 15.68
C GLY A 26 5.90 7.50 17.10
N VAL A 27 6.19 6.20 17.29
CA VAL A 27 6.16 5.52 18.59
C VAL A 27 7.30 5.99 19.49
N ILE A 28 8.48 6.23 18.91
CA ILE A 28 9.64 6.79 19.61
C ILE A 28 10.07 8.12 18.99
N SER A 29 10.54 9.05 19.84
CA SER A 29 11.05 10.34 19.37
C SER A 29 12.34 10.19 18.56
N ARG A 30 12.66 11.17 17.71
CA ARG A 30 13.96 11.23 17.01
C ARG A 30 15.13 11.09 17.97
N ARG A 31 15.05 11.74 19.14
CA ARG A 31 16.09 11.62 20.19
C ARG A 31 16.20 10.19 20.71
N ALA A 32 15.08 9.54 21.01
CA ALA A 32 15.06 8.16 21.48
C ALA A 32 15.58 7.18 20.42
N PHE A 33 15.24 7.40 19.16
CA PHE A 33 15.79 6.63 18.04
C PHE A 33 17.30 6.82 17.90
N MET A 34 17.79 8.07 17.83
CA MET A 34 19.23 8.36 17.74
C MET A 34 20.02 7.76 18.90
N ASN A 35 19.50 7.81 20.11
CA ASN A 35 20.16 7.24 21.29
C ASN A 35 20.23 5.70 21.25
N GLN A 36 19.23 5.05 20.65
CA GLN A 36 19.17 3.59 20.60
C GLN A 36 19.91 3.03 19.38
N VAL A 37 19.84 3.70 18.23
CA VAL A 37 20.51 3.27 16.99
C VAL A 37 22.03 3.31 17.12
N GLN A 38 22.57 4.19 17.97
CA GLN A 38 24.01 4.25 18.30
C GLN A 38 24.56 2.93 18.86
N LYS A 39 23.73 2.11 19.51
CA LYS A 39 24.14 0.80 20.02
C LYS A 39 24.52 -0.18 18.91
N PHE A 40 24.08 0.08 17.69
CA PHE A 40 24.34 -0.73 16.50
C PHE A 40 25.48 -0.15 15.64
N ALA A 41 26.09 0.97 16.04
CA ALA A 41 27.25 1.58 15.38
C ALA A 41 28.55 0.85 15.73
N ILE A 42 28.60 -0.45 15.45
CA ILE A 42 29.75 -1.33 15.67
C ILE A 42 30.49 -1.61 14.36
N GLY A 43 31.79 -1.90 14.43
CA GLY A 43 32.54 -2.40 13.28
C GLY A 43 32.68 -1.44 12.09
N GLY A 44 32.77 -0.13 12.33
CA GLY A 44 32.98 0.88 11.28
C GLY A 44 31.70 1.49 10.68
N LEU A 45 30.52 1.02 11.08
CA LEU A 45 29.24 1.66 10.74
C LEU A 45 28.99 2.84 11.69
N THR A 46 28.72 4.02 11.15
CA THR A 46 28.27 5.19 11.91
C THR A 46 26.74 5.18 12.06
N ALA A 47 26.22 5.89 13.06
CA ALA A 47 24.77 6.10 13.19
C ALA A 47 24.17 6.76 11.93
N ALA A 48 24.92 7.65 11.26
CA ALA A 48 24.48 8.30 10.02
C ALA A 48 24.33 7.28 8.88
N THR A 49 25.32 6.39 8.69
CA THR A 49 25.25 5.33 7.67
C THR A 49 24.13 4.32 7.94
N ILE A 50 23.85 3.99 9.21
CA ILE A 50 22.70 3.14 9.56
C ILE A 50 21.40 3.82 9.15
N ILE A 51 21.23 5.11 9.47
CA ILE A 51 20.03 5.88 9.12
C ILE A 51 19.86 5.99 7.61
N GLU A 52 20.92 6.30 6.88
CA GLU A 52 20.92 6.37 5.42
C GLU A 52 20.48 5.05 4.79
N THR A 53 20.94 3.93 5.36
CA THR A 53 20.58 2.58 4.90
C THR A 53 19.09 2.28 5.12
N LEU A 54 18.50 2.84 6.17
CA LEU A 54 17.08 2.68 6.52
C LEU A 54 16.14 3.63 5.74
N MET A 55 16.68 4.73 5.19
CA MET A 55 15.88 5.71 4.44
C MET A 55 15.36 5.14 3.11
N PRO A 56 14.17 5.58 2.67
CA PRO A 56 13.62 5.12 1.41
C PRO A 56 14.43 5.63 0.20
N LYS A 57 14.74 4.73 -0.73
CA LYS A 57 15.45 4.98 -1.99
C LYS A 57 14.47 4.93 -3.18
N TYR A 58 13.53 5.87 -3.21
CA TYR A 58 12.42 5.87 -4.17
C TYR A 58 12.84 5.83 -5.64
N ALA A 59 13.88 6.58 -6.01
CA ALA A 59 14.34 6.64 -7.40
C ALA A 59 14.97 5.32 -7.86
N GLU A 60 15.73 4.65 -6.99
CA GLU A 60 16.40 3.38 -7.29
C GLU A 60 15.41 2.20 -7.33
N ALA A 61 14.32 2.28 -6.56
CA ALA A 61 13.34 1.21 -6.43
C ALA A 61 12.18 1.27 -7.43
N GLN A 62 12.06 2.34 -8.21
CA GLN A 62 11.00 2.49 -9.20
C GLN A 62 11.00 1.33 -10.19
N GLN A 63 9.87 0.63 -10.32
CA GLN A 63 9.73 -0.46 -11.29
C GLN A 63 9.10 0.00 -12.61
N VAL A 64 8.22 1.00 -12.57
CA VAL A 64 7.56 1.53 -13.75
C VAL A 64 7.83 3.03 -13.83
N SER A 65 8.33 3.49 -14.97
CA SER A 65 8.56 4.93 -15.18
C SER A 65 7.25 5.71 -15.14
N LYS A 66 7.30 6.95 -14.65
CA LYS A 66 6.17 7.90 -14.74
C LYS A 66 5.80 8.23 -16.19
N THR A 67 6.75 8.05 -17.11
CA THR A 67 6.60 8.31 -18.55
C THR A 67 6.62 7.01 -19.37
N ASP A 68 6.31 5.87 -18.76
CA ASP A 68 6.17 4.60 -19.48
C ASP A 68 5.09 4.75 -20.56
N ASP A 69 5.43 4.41 -21.80
CA ASP A 69 4.59 4.63 -22.97
C ASP A 69 3.35 3.72 -23.01
N ARG A 70 3.29 2.72 -22.13
CA ARG A 70 2.16 1.80 -21.95
C ARG A 70 1.12 2.30 -20.96
N ILE A 71 1.31 3.48 -20.34
CA ILE A 71 0.37 4.04 -19.39
C ILE A 71 0.07 5.53 -19.64
N LYS A 72 -1.05 5.99 -19.12
CA LYS A 72 -1.39 7.40 -18.99
C LYS A 72 -1.67 7.73 -17.53
N ALA A 73 -0.85 8.61 -16.98
CA ALA A 73 -0.96 9.09 -15.61
C ALA A 73 -1.45 10.55 -15.54
N SER A 74 -2.33 10.85 -14.60
CA SER A 74 -2.78 12.20 -14.25
C SER A 74 -3.00 12.33 -12.76
N TYR A 75 -3.17 13.56 -12.28
CA TYR A 75 -3.71 13.81 -10.95
C TYR A 75 -5.12 14.35 -11.06
N GLU A 76 -6.03 13.78 -10.28
CA GLU A 76 -7.44 14.19 -10.24
C GLU A 76 -7.77 14.73 -8.85
N THR A 77 -8.75 15.62 -8.76
CA THR A 77 -9.26 16.13 -7.48
C THR A 77 -10.74 15.81 -7.35
N ILE A 78 -11.09 15.06 -6.30
CA ILE A 78 -12.41 14.50 -6.10
C ILE A 78 -13.12 15.27 -4.97
N PRO A 79 -14.38 15.71 -5.15
CA PRO A 79 -15.19 16.23 -4.05
C PRO A 79 -15.39 15.17 -2.96
N SER A 80 -15.16 15.55 -1.70
CA SER A 80 -15.35 14.71 -0.53
C SER A 80 -16.04 15.51 0.58
N PRO A 81 -17.36 15.75 0.45
CA PRO A 81 -18.08 16.61 1.39
C PRO A 81 -18.19 16.03 2.80
N GLN A 82 -18.13 14.70 2.94
CA GLN A 82 -18.14 14.01 4.24
C GLN A 82 -16.73 13.86 4.85
N GLY A 83 -15.68 14.04 4.03
CA GLY A 83 -14.30 14.01 4.45
C GLY A 83 -13.71 15.41 4.62
N ASN A 84 -12.57 15.66 3.95
CA ASN A 84 -11.82 16.91 4.03
C ASN A 84 -12.20 17.92 2.93
N GLY A 85 -13.43 17.85 2.42
CA GLY A 85 -13.97 18.74 1.37
C GLY A 85 -13.57 18.30 -0.04
N LYS A 86 -12.28 18.05 -0.27
CA LYS A 86 -11.75 17.49 -1.51
C LYS A 86 -10.47 16.69 -1.26
N ILE A 87 -10.21 15.70 -2.11
CA ILE A 87 -9.01 14.88 -2.07
C ILE A 87 -8.37 14.80 -3.46
N LYS A 88 -7.06 15.04 -3.53
CA LYS A 88 -6.27 14.82 -4.74
C LYS A 88 -5.88 13.34 -4.79
N GLY A 89 -5.72 12.78 -5.97
CA GLY A 89 -5.16 11.44 -6.14
C GLY A 89 -4.49 11.26 -7.49
N TYR A 90 -3.67 10.22 -7.58
CA TYR A 90 -2.95 9.84 -8.78
C TYR A 90 -3.72 8.77 -9.54
N LEU A 91 -4.19 9.11 -10.75
CA LEU A 91 -4.92 8.23 -11.64
C LEU A 91 -3.97 7.68 -12.69
N VAL A 92 -3.94 6.36 -12.86
CA VAL A 92 -3.15 5.70 -13.89
C VAL A 92 -4.02 4.72 -14.67
N ARG A 93 -3.88 4.74 -15.99
CA ARG A 93 -4.60 3.84 -16.90
C ARG A 93 -3.63 3.20 -17.90
N PRO A 94 -3.83 1.94 -18.32
CA PRO A 94 -3.12 1.36 -19.46
C PRO A 94 -3.47 2.11 -20.74
N VAL A 95 -2.50 2.29 -21.64
CA VAL A 95 -2.78 2.42 -23.07
C VAL A 95 -2.83 1.04 -23.71
N SER A 96 -3.64 0.87 -24.77
CA SER A 96 -3.73 -0.38 -25.52
C SER A 96 -2.33 -0.89 -25.85
N ALA A 97 -2.03 -2.11 -25.42
CA ALA A 97 -0.75 -2.76 -25.70
C ALA A 97 -0.50 -2.87 -27.22
N ASP A 98 -1.57 -3.02 -28.00
CA ASP A 98 -1.50 -3.26 -29.45
C ASP A 98 -1.27 -2.00 -30.27
N THR A 99 -1.94 -0.90 -29.91
CA THR A 99 -1.94 0.33 -30.73
C THR A 99 -1.21 1.48 -30.09
N ARG A 100 -0.93 1.45 -28.77
CA ARG A 100 -0.37 2.53 -27.95
C ARG A 100 -1.16 3.87 -27.98
N ASP A 101 -2.20 3.95 -28.79
CA ASP A 101 -3.05 5.13 -28.99
C ASP A 101 -4.50 4.90 -28.54
N ALA A 102 -4.98 3.66 -28.47
CA ALA A 102 -6.34 3.36 -28.02
C ALA A 102 -6.39 3.15 -26.50
N MET A 103 -7.40 3.73 -25.83
CA MET A 103 -7.75 3.32 -24.46
C MET A 103 -8.77 2.18 -24.54
N PRO A 104 -8.65 1.12 -23.70
CA PRO A 104 -9.76 0.20 -23.50
C PRO A 104 -11.02 0.99 -23.14
N ALA A 105 -12.16 0.67 -23.76
CA ALA A 105 -13.38 1.48 -23.63
C ALA A 105 -13.88 1.58 -22.18
N LYS A 106 -13.71 0.50 -21.41
CA LYS A 106 -13.98 0.45 -19.97
C LYS A 106 -12.99 -0.47 -19.27
N LEU A 107 -12.58 -0.09 -18.06
CA LEU A 107 -11.61 -0.83 -17.26
C LEU A 107 -12.15 -1.14 -15.85
N PRO A 108 -11.81 -2.29 -15.27
CA PRO A 108 -11.96 -2.48 -13.83
C PRO A 108 -11.08 -1.47 -13.07
N GLY A 109 -11.62 -0.92 -11.98
CA GLY A 109 -10.92 0.07 -11.15
C GLY A 109 -10.26 -0.55 -9.92
N ILE A 110 -9.09 -0.07 -9.51
CA ILE A 110 -8.44 -0.44 -8.25
C ILE A 110 -8.08 0.83 -7.47
N ILE A 111 -8.56 0.92 -6.24
CA ILE A 111 -8.12 1.94 -5.28
C ILE A 111 -6.82 1.47 -4.62
N VAL A 112 -5.81 2.34 -4.55
CA VAL A 112 -4.52 2.06 -3.91
C VAL A 112 -4.33 2.99 -2.72
N VAL A 113 -4.39 2.44 -1.50
CA VAL A 113 -4.26 3.25 -0.28
C VAL A 113 -2.83 3.19 0.24
N HIS A 114 -2.26 4.37 0.46
CA HIS A 114 -0.89 4.53 0.94
C HIS A 114 -0.68 4.07 2.39
N GLU A 115 0.59 3.98 2.79
CA GLU A 115 1.01 3.77 4.17
C GLU A 115 0.76 5.02 5.04
N ASN A 116 1.29 5.07 6.26
CA ASN A 116 1.07 6.15 7.22
C ASN A 116 1.83 7.47 6.93
N ARG A 117 2.17 7.74 5.67
CA ARG A 117 3.01 8.88 5.25
C ARG A 117 2.60 9.55 3.95
N GLY A 118 1.38 9.29 3.49
CA GLY A 118 0.80 9.94 2.31
C GLY A 118 1.17 9.29 0.98
N LEU A 119 0.75 9.92 -0.11
CA LEU A 119 1.01 9.46 -1.48
C LEU A 119 2.47 9.71 -1.89
N ASN A 120 3.37 8.81 -1.48
CA ASN A 120 4.78 8.83 -1.84
C ASN A 120 5.03 8.16 -3.22
N PRO A 121 6.26 8.27 -3.77
CA PRO A 121 6.58 7.69 -5.08
C PRO A 121 6.43 6.17 -5.18
N HIS A 122 6.60 5.42 -4.08
CA HIS A 122 6.38 3.97 -4.06
C HIS A 122 4.91 3.64 -4.33
N ILE A 123 3.97 4.32 -3.67
CA ILE A 123 2.54 4.10 -3.89
C ILE A 123 2.10 4.54 -5.29
N GLU A 124 2.66 5.64 -5.81
CA GLU A 124 2.45 6.01 -7.21
C GLU A 124 2.98 4.92 -8.16
N ASP A 125 4.09 4.26 -7.83
CA ASP A 125 4.61 3.14 -8.62
C ASP A 125 3.70 1.91 -8.59
N ILE A 126 3.13 1.57 -7.43
CA ILE A 126 2.12 0.51 -7.35
C ILE A 126 0.92 0.79 -8.26
N ALA A 127 0.44 2.04 -8.32
CA ALA A 127 -0.63 2.41 -9.24
C ALA A 127 -0.24 2.20 -10.71
N ARG A 128 1.02 2.48 -11.08
CA ARG A 128 1.55 2.21 -12.43
C ARG A 128 1.67 0.71 -12.71
N ARG A 129 2.09 -0.10 -11.73
CA ARG A 129 2.14 -1.57 -11.87
C ARG A 129 0.76 -2.18 -12.12
N LEU A 130 -0.29 -1.66 -11.46
CA LEU A 130 -1.67 -2.07 -11.72
C LEU A 130 -2.15 -1.68 -13.11
N ALA A 131 -1.77 -0.50 -13.59
CA ALA A 131 -2.05 -0.09 -14.96
C ALA A 131 -1.41 -1.02 -15.99
N LEU A 132 -0.16 -1.45 -15.79
CA LEU A 132 0.47 -2.46 -16.64
C LEU A 132 -0.16 -3.86 -16.55
N ALA A 133 -0.96 -4.11 -15.51
CA ALA A 133 -1.79 -5.30 -15.38
C ALA A 133 -3.22 -5.07 -15.89
N ASP A 134 -3.45 -4.05 -16.72
CA ASP A 134 -4.73 -3.69 -17.33
C ASP A 134 -5.85 -3.30 -16.35
N PHE A 135 -5.49 -2.70 -15.22
CA PHE A 135 -6.44 -2.08 -14.29
C PHE A 135 -6.34 -0.55 -14.34
N MET A 136 -7.48 0.15 -14.25
CA MET A 136 -7.44 1.57 -13.94
C MET A 136 -7.15 1.74 -12.45
N ALA A 137 -6.03 2.34 -12.08
CA ALA A 137 -5.64 2.51 -10.68
C ALA A 137 -5.82 3.96 -10.24
N PHE A 138 -6.39 4.18 -9.05
CA PHE A 138 -6.46 5.48 -8.41
C PHE A 138 -5.87 5.42 -7.01
N ALA A 139 -4.83 6.20 -6.76
CA ALA A 139 -4.16 6.30 -5.47
C ALA A 139 -4.45 7.66 -4.81
N PRO A 140 -5.40 7.74 -3.87
CA PRO A 140 -5.73 9.00 -3.21
C PRO A 140 -4.60 9.49 -2.31
N ASP A 141 -4.39 10.81 -2.23
CA ASP A 141 -3.45 11.45 -1.31
C ASP A 141 -4.18 11.89 -0.04
N GLY A 142 -4.12 11.05 0.99
CA GLY A 142 -4.68 11.34 2.30
C GLY A 142 -4.10 12.59 2.96
N LEU A 143 -2.95 13.11 2.50
CA LEU A 143 -2.36 14.35 3.01
C LEU A 143 -2.84 15.61 2.27
N THR A 144 -3.79 15.50 1.33
CA THR A 144 -4.26 16.63 0.51
C THR A 144 -4.65 17.86 1.35
N SER A 145 -5.35 17.65 2.47
CA SER A 145 -5.85 18.74 3.33
C SER A 145 -4.74 19.51 4.08
N VAL A 146 -3.53 18.96 4.10
CA VAL A 146 -2.35 19.53 4.76
C VAL A 146 -1.18 19.77 3.79
N GLY A 147 -1.46 19.82 2.49
CA GLY A 147 -0.49 20.18 1.43
C GLY A 147 0.04 19.02 0.59
N GLY A 148 -0.38 17.79 0.87
CA GLY A 148 0.07 16.57 0.19
C GLY A 148 1.39 16.01 0.72
N PHE A 149 1.92 14.99 0.06
CA PHE A 149 3.22 14.40 0.44
C PHE A 149 4.35 15.45 0.36
N PRO A 150 5.10 15.71 1.46
CA PRO A 150 6.06 16.81 1.52
C PRO A 150 7.42 16.52 0.87
N GLY A 151 7.59 15.33 0.28
CA GLY A 151 8.84 14.88 -0.35
C GLY A 151 9.67 13.94 0.51
N ASP A 152 9.35 13.80 1.79
CA ASP A 152 10.01 12.84 2.71
C ASP A 152 9.02 12.17 3.68
N ASP A 153 9.37 10.94 4.06
CA ASP A 153 8.53 10.07 4.88
C ASP A 153 8.36 10.55 6.32
N TYR A 154 9.38 11.22 6.87
CA TYR A 154 9.35 11.69 8.26
C TYR A 154 8.31 12.80 8.43
N ASN A 155 8.41 13.85 7.61
CA ASN A 155 7.45 14.95 7.61
C ASN A 155 6.07 14.46 7.15
N GLY A 156 6.02 13.52 6.18
CA GLY A 156 4.77 12.87 5.79
C GLY A 156 4.07 12.20 6.97
N GLY A 157 4.81 11.45 7.80
CA GLY A 157 4.29 10.86 9.04
C GLY A 157 3.85 11.90 10.09
N GLN A 158 4.59 13.01 10.24
CA GLN A 158 4.18 14.10 11.14
C GLN A 158 2.89 14.79 10.69
N LEU A 159 2.70 14.96 9.38
CA LEU A 159 1.46 15.50 8.81
C LEU A 159 0.32 14.51 8.97
N PHE A 160 0.56 13.22 8.69
CA PHE A 160 -0.43 12.15 8.82
C PHE A 160 -1.07 12.10 10.22
N MET A 161 -0.27 12.24 11.27
CA MET A 161 -0.78 12.24 12.66
C MET A 161 -1.72 13.41 12.99
N LYS A 162 -1.72 14.48 12.20
CA LYS A 162 -2.57 15.67 12.43
C LYS A 162 -3.93 15.56 11.75
N ILE A 163 -4.13 14.56 10.89
CA ILE A 163 -5.34 14.42 10.09
C ILE A 163 -6.42 13.71 10.91
N ASP A 164 -7.66 14.20 10.77
CA ASP A 164 -8.82 13.47 11.25
C ASP A 164 -9.01 12.19 10.43
N GLY A 165 -8.67 11.05 11.05
CA GLY A 165 -8.73 9.74 10.40
C GLY A 165 -10.13 9.36 9.93
N LYS A 166 -11.21 9.87 10.56
CA LYS A 166 -12.59 9.61 10.10
C LYS A 166 -12.88 10.36 8.82
N LYS A 167 -12.48 11.63 8.73
CA LYS A 167 -12.62 12.42 7.51
C LYS A 167 -11.78 11.86 6.37
N MET A 168 -10.56 11.44 6.66
CA MET A 168 -9.69 10.80 5.67
C MET A 168 -10.27 9.47 5.17
N PHE A 169 -10.91 8.69 6.04
CA PHE A 169 -11.62 7.49 5.61
C PHE A 169 -12.78 7.81 4.66
N GLU A 170 -13.58 8.84 4.96
CA GLU A 170 -14.64 9.30 4.05
C GLU A 170 -14.08 9.87 2.73
N ASP A 171 -12.87 10.43 2.73
CA ASP A 171 -12.18 10.77 1.47
C ASP A 171 -11.92 9.53 0.61
N PHE A 172 -11.46 8.43 1.21
CA PHE A 172 -11.25 7.18 0.47
C PHE A 172 -12.55 6.56 -0.02
N VAL A 173 -13.65 6.67 0.74
CA VAL A 173 -15.00 6.29 0.30
C VAL A 173 -15.42 7.12 -0.92
N ALA A 174 -15.26 8.43 -0.88
CA ALA A 174 -15.55 9.33 -2.00
C ALA A 174 -14.74 8.96 -3.26
N CYS A 175 -13.45 8.66 -3.10
CA CYS A 175 -12.58 8.20 -4.18
C CYS A 175 -13.06 6.88 -4.81
N ALA A 176 -13.43 5.91 -3.98
CA ALA A 176 -13.92 4.62 -4.46
C ALA A 176 -15.21 4.75 -5.28
N MET A 177 -16.19 5.52 -4.76
CA MET A 177 -17.46 5.74 -5.46
C MET A 177 -17.29 6.60 -6.72
N TRP A 178 -16.39 7.57 -6.69
CA TRP A 178 -16.01 8.31 -7.89
C TRP A 178 -15.40 7.38 -8.94
N LEU A 179 -14.40 6.56 -8.57
CA LEU A 179 -13.73 5.65 -9.51
C LEU A 179 -14.74 4.68 -10.15
N LYS A 180 -15.63 4.11 -9.33
CA LYS A 180 -16.71 3.22 -9.77
C LYS A 180 -17.68 3.87 -10.75
N SER A 181 -17.99 5.16 -10.56
CA SER A 181 -18.98 5.89 -11.37
C SER A 181 -18.42 6.52 -12.65
N ARG A 182 -17.11 6.46 -12.88
CA ARG A 182 -16.51 6.97 -14.12
C ARG A 182 -17.07 6.25 -15.35
N SER A 183 -17.21 7.00 -16.44
CA SER A 183 -17.69 6.46 -17.73
C SER A 183 -16.75 5.42 -18.35
N ASP A 184 -15.45 5.50 -18.04
CA ASP A 184 -14.41 4.55 -18.46
C ASP A 184 -14.13 3.47 -17.41
N CYS A 185 -14.95 3.37 -16.34
CA CYS A 185 -14.96 2.22 -15.44
C CYS A 185 -16.02 1.20 -15.87
N THR A 186 -15.76 -0.10 -15.67
CA THR A 186 -16.77 -1.15 -15.82
C THR A 186 -17.86 -1.09 -14.74
N GLY A 187 -17.68 -0.26 -13.71
CA GLY A 187 -18.48 -0.26 -12.48
C GLY A 187 -18.01 -1.31 -11.46
N LYS A 188 -16.97 -2.08 -11.78
CA LYS A 188 -16.31 -3.01 -10.85
C LYS A 188 -15.07 -2.35 -10.28
N ILE A 189 -14.98 -2.35 -8.95
CA ILE A 189 -13.81 -1.84 -8.24
C ILE A 189 -13.28 -2.83 -7.22
N GLY A 190 -11.96 -2.83 -7.05
CA GLY A 190 -11.26 -3.44 -5.94
C GLY A 190 -10.45 -2.41 -5.16
N ILE A 191 -9.86 -2.84 -4.06
CA ILE A 191 -8.97 -2.01 -3.25
C ILE A 191 -7.77 -2.82 -2.79
N THR A 192 -6.60 -2.19 -2.79
CA THR A 192 -5.42 -2.67 -2.08
C THR A 192 -4.80 -1.52 -1.30
N GLY A 193 -4.02 -1.86 -0.30
CA GLY A 193 -3.26 -0.87 0.43
C GLY A 193 -2.28 -1.53 1.39
N PHE A 194 -1.36 -0.71 1.88
CA PHE A 194 -0.17 -1.17 2.60
C PHE A 194 -0.13 -0.55 3.99
N CYS A 195 0.17 -1.33 5.03
CA CYS A 195 0.24 -0.86 6.42
C CYS A 195 -1.12 -0.27 6.85
N TYR A 196 -1.16 1.05 7.08
CA TYR A 196 -2.40 1.80 7.27
C TYR A 196 -3.41 1.52 6.15
N GLY A 197 -2.97 1.58 4.88
CA GLY A 197 -3.81 1.30 3.73
C GLY A 197 -4.33 -0.15 3.68
N GLY A 198 -3.62 -1.10 4.29
CA GLY A 198 -4.11 -2.47 4.45
C GLY A 198 -5.30 -2.51 5.40
N SER A 199 -5.20 -1.79 6.53
CA SER A 199 -6.32 -1.66 7.47
C SER A 199 -7.50 -0.92 6.83
N VAL A 200 -7.24 0.12 6.04
CA VAL A 200 -8.28 0.83 5.26
C VAL A 200 -8.94 -0.12 4.25
N SER A 201 -8.19 -0.96 3.55
CA SER A 201 -8.73 -1.92 2.59
C SER A 201 -9.75 -2.87 3.24
N ASN A 202 -9.43 -3.40 4.43
CA ASN A 202 -10.34 -4.22 5.22
C ASN A 202 -11.59 -3.46 5.68
N ASN A 203 -11.44 -2.24 6.20
CA ASN A 203 -12.57 -1.42 6.63
C ASN A 203 -13.46 -0.98 5.45
N MET A 204 -12.87 -0.72 4.29
CA MET A 204 -13.59 -0.41 3.05
C MET A 204 -14.41 -1.60 2.55
N ALA A 205 -13.92 -2.83 2.74
CA ALA A 205 -14.70 -4.03 2.40
C ALA A 205 -16.00 -4.13 3.20
N ALA A 206 -15.97 -3.77 4.48
CA ALA A 206 -17.17 -3.69 5.31
C ALA A 206 -18.04 -2.47 4.96
N ARG A 207 -17.42 -1.31 4.71
CA ARG A 207 -18.12 -0.03 4.44
C ARG A 207 -18.87 -0.02 3.11
N LEU A 208 -18.25 -0.55 2.07
CA LEU A 208 -18.81 -0.57 0.70
C LEU A 208 -19.65 -1.81 0.43
N GLY A 209 -19.45 -2.90 1.17
CA GLY A 209 -20.22 -4.13 1.01
C GLY A 209 -20.19 -4.61 -0.44
N ALA A 210 -21.36 -4.70 -1.08
CA ALA A 210 -21.51 -5.17 -2.45
C ALA A 210 -20.92 -4.23 -3.51
N ASP A 211 -20.61 -2.99 -3.14
CA ASP A 211 -20.00 -2.05 -4.09
C ASP A 211 -18.54 -2.36 -4.41
N LEU A 212 -17.87 -3.17 -3.58
CA LEU A 212 -16.47 -3.56 -3.72
C LEU A 212 -16.34 -5.05 -4.05
N GLY A 213 -15.73 -5.37 -5.19
CA GLY A 213 -15.54 -6.76 -5.64
C GLY A 213 -14.49 -7.52 -4.83
N ALA A 214 -13.38 -6.86 -4.49
CA ALA A 214 -12.34 -7.47 -3.66
C ALA A 214 -11.51 -6.44 -2.88
N ALA A 215 -10.98 -6.86 -1.73
CA ALA A 215 -9.99 -6.15 -0.94
C ALA A 215 -8.72 -7.00 -0.76
N VAL A 216 -7.56 -6.38 -0.97
CA VAL A 216 -6.25 -7.03 -0.83
C VAL A 216 -5.38 -6.24 0.16
N PRO A 217 -5.59 -6.40 1.48
CA PRO A 217 -4.78 -5.76 2.50
C PRO A 217 -3.37 -6.35 2.61
N PHE A 218 -2.35 -5.50 2.49
CA PHE A 218 -0.97 -5.82 2.84
C PHE A 218 -0.66 -5.34 4.25
N TYR A 219 -0.34 -6.28 5.14
CA TYR A 219 0.08 -6.07 6.53
C TYR A 219 -0.76 -5.00 7.23
N GLY A 220 -2.08 -5.17 7.17
CA GLY A 220 -3.08 -4.31 7.81
C GLY A 220 -4.04 -5.12 8.67
N GLY A 221 -4.60 -4.49 9.70
CA GLY A 221 -5.50 -5.17 10.65
C GLY A 221 -6.88 -5.44 10.05
N PRO A 222 -7.62 -6.44 10.58
CA PRO A 222 -9.02 -6.67 10.25
C PRO A 222 -9.91 -5.47 10.64
N PRO A 223 -11.14 -5.36 10.11
CA PRO A 223 -12.11 -4.40 10.64
C PRO A 223 -12.57 -4.86 12.04
N ALA A 224 -13.35 -4.03 12.73
CA ALA A 224 -13.97 -4.44 13.98
C ALA A 224 -14.89 -5.66 13.77
N ASP A 225 -14.97 -6.56 14.75
CA ASP A 225 -15.76 -7.79 14.64
C ASP A 225 -17.23 -7.54 14.25
N ALA A 226 -17.81 -6.45 14.76
CA ALA A 226 -19.19 -6.03 14.44
C ALA A 226 -19.39 -5.59 12.99
N ASP A 227 -18.31 -5.26 12.27
CA ASP A 227 -18.34 -4.82 10.88
C ASP A 227 -18.06 -5.96 9.90
N ILE A 228 -17.44 -7.07 10.34
CA ILE A 228 -17.15 -8.23 9.49
C ILE A 228 -18.41 -8.74 8.75
N PRO A 229 -19.59 -8.90 9.39
CA PRO A 229 -20.81 -9.34 8.69
C PRO A 229 -21.28 -8.44 7.53
N LYS A 230 -20.80 -7.20 7.47
CA LYS A 230 -21.13 -6.23 6.41
C LYS A 230 -20.35 -6.48 5.12
N ILE A 231 -19.23 -7.21 5.20
CA ILE A 231 -18.40 -7.54 4.04
C ILE A 231 -19.21 -8.36 3.03
N LYS A 232 -19.02 -8.05 1.73
CA LYS A 232 -19.57 -8.82 0.60
C LYS A 232 -18.52 -9.16 -0.48
N GLY A 233 -17.47 -8.33 -0.62
CA GLY A 233 -16.36 -8.58 -1.54
C GLY A 233 -15.36 -9.62 -1.04
N ALA A 234 -14.59 -10.19 -1.96
CA ALA A 234 -13.59 -11.21 -1.67
C ALA A 234 -12.33 -10.62 -0.98
N ILE A 235 -11.75 -11.31 0.00
CA ILE A 235 -10.63 -10.81 0.81
C ILE A 235 -9.35 -11.62 0.55
N LEU A 236 -8.24 -10.98 0.22
CA LEU A 236 -6.91 -11.61 0.15
C LEU A 236 -5.92 -10.93 1.08
N VAL A 237 -5.50 -11.62 2.14
CA VAL A 237 -4.61 -11.06 3.16
C VAL A 237 -3.15 -11.44 2.94
N HIS A 238 -2.24 -10.47 3.12
CA HIS A 238 -0.80 -10.69 3.09
C HIS A 238 -0.11 -10.17 4.36
N HIS A 239 0.56 -11.05 5.12
CA HIS A 239 1.31 -10.68 6.32
C HIS A 239 2.75 -11.19 6.27
N GLY A 240 3.71 -10.42 6.77
CA GLY A 240 5.04 -10.96 7.07
C GLY A 240 5.01 -11.80 8.35
N GLU A 241 5.71 -12.93 8.37
CA GLU A 241 5.82 -13.79 9.57
C GLU A 241 6.35 -13.03 10.80
N LEU A 242 7.31 -12.13 10.58
CA LEU A 242 7.96 -11.38 11.65
C LEU A 242 7.13 -10.18 12.12
N ASP A 243 6.05 -9.82 11.41
CA ASP A 243 5.04 -8.85 11.86
C ASP A 243 4.01 -9.55 12.77
N THR A 244 4.49 -10.10 13.88
CA THR A 244 3.73 -11.01 14.76
C THR A 244 2.41 -10.40 15.25
N ARG A 245 2.40 -9.08 15.51
CA ARG A 245 1.20 -8.35 15.94
C ARG A 245 0.05 -8.45 14.94
N LEU A 246 0.35 -8.42 13.64
CA LEU A 246 -0.67 -8.47 12.59
C LEU A 246 -0.85 -9.91 12.06
N ALA A 247 0.23 -10.68 11.92
CA ALA A 247 0.15 -12.07 11.48
C ALA A 247 -0.75 -12.93 12.38
N THR A 248 -0.72 -12.71 13.70
CA THR A 248 -1.56 -13.43 14.67
C THR A 248 -3.04 -13.08 14.60
N THR A 249 -3.43 -12.00 13.90
CA THR A 249 -4.84 -11.63 13.71
C THR A 249 -5.54 -12.46 12.64
N TRP A 250 -4.78 -13.04 11.69
CA TRP A 250 -5.34 -13.74 10.55
C TRP A 250 -6.23 -14.93 10.92
N PRO A 251 -5.85 -15.86 11.82
CA PRO A 251 -6.68 -17.04 12.11
C PRO A 251 -8.09 -16.71 12.63
N ALA A 252 -8.23 -15.65 13.42
CA ALA A 252 -9.54 -15.21 13.89
C ALA A 252 -10.37 -14.57 12.77
N TYR A 253 -9.71 -13.79 11.90
CA TYR A 253 -10.37 -13.13 10.78
C TYR A 253 -10.82 -14.14 9.70
N ASP A 254 -9.99 -15.12 9.37
CA ASP A 254 -10.29 -16.26 8.48
C ASP A 254 -11.56 -17.01 8.94
N LYS A 255 -11.61 -17.37 10.23
CA LYS A 255 -12.79 -18.01 10.83
C LYS A 255 -14.04 -17.13 10.71
N ALA A 256 -13.91 -15.83 10.94
CA ALA A 256 -15.03 -14.90 10.86
C ALA A 256 -15.55 -14.73 9.43
N LEU A 257 -14.65 -14.64 8.43
CA LEU A 257 -15.01 -14.58 7.01
C LEU A 257 -15.63 -15.89 6.52
N THR A 258 -15.14 -17.04 6.99
CA THR A 258 -15.74 -18.36 6.74
C THR A 258 -17.18 -18.41 7.27
N ALA A 259 -17.43 -17.91 8.48
CA ALA A 259 -18.76 -17.94 9.09
C ALA A 259 -19.82 -17.15 8.31
N ILE A 260 -19.40 -16.19 7.49
CA ILE A 260 -20.29 -15.39 6.63
C ILE A 260 -20.19 -15.74 5.14
N ASN A 261 -19.51 -16.86 4.81
CA ASN A 261 -19.36 -17.40 3.45
C ASN A 261 -18.74 -16.41 2.44
N ILE A 262 -17.80 -15.58 2.87
CA ILE A 262 -17.07 -14.68 1.97
C ILE A 262 -15.89 -15.44 1.34
N PRO A 263 -15.61 -15.32 0.03
CA PRO A 263 -14.39 -15.86 -0.55
C PRO A 263 -13.16 -15.18 0.06
N HIS A 264 -12.26 -15.96 0.66
CA HIS A 264 -11.06 -15.41 1.28
C HIS A 264 -9.86 -16.35 1.22
N GLU A 265 -8.67 -15.75 1.18
CA GLU A 265 -7.38 -16.42 1.33
C GLU A 265 -6.45 -15.53 2.16
N GLY A 266 -5.50 -16.11 2.87
CA GLY A 266 -4.49 -15.35 3.61
C GLY A 266 -3.16 -16.05 3.67
N TYR A 267 -2.10 -15.26 3.56
CA TYR A 267 -0.73 -15.76 3.43
C TYR A 267 0.20 -15.06 4.41
N ILE A 268 0.91 -15.86 5.20
CA ILE A 268 1.98 -15.42 6.09
C ILE A 268 3.31 -15.78 5.41
N TYR A 269 4.15 -14.78 5.13
CA TYR A 269 5.38 -14.93 4.35
C TYR A 269 6.59 -15.14 5.28
N PRO A 270 7.26 -16.31 5.20
CA PRO A 270 8.38 -16.63 6.10
C PRO A 270 9.53 -15.63 6.03
N GLY A 271 10.06 -15.23 7.18
CA GLY A 271 11.16 -14.27 7.31
C GLY A 271 10.86 -12.84 6.83
N ALA A 272 9.63 -12.54 6.39
CA ALA A 272 9.24 -11.20 5.97
C ALA A 272 8.77 -10.36 7.18
N VAL A 273 9.16 -9.09 7.20
CA VAL A 273 8.76 -8.09 8.21
C VAL A 273 7.57 -7.25 7.74
N HIS A 274 7.09 -6.35 8.60
CA HIS A 274 6.15 -5.32 8.20
C HIS A 274 6.74 -4.46 7.05
N GLY A 275 5.94 -4.12 6.04
CA GLY A 275 6.43 -3.33 4.92
C GLY A 275 7.24 -4.11 3.88
N PHE A 276 7.25 -5.45 3.91
CA PHE A 276 8.10 -6.27 3.04
C PHE A 276 7.94 -6.04 1.52
N ASN A 277 6.80 -5.48 1.09
CA ASN A 277 6.52 -5.17 -0.30
C ASN A 277 7.20 -3.86 -0.77
N CYS A 278 7.62 -3.00 0.16
CA CYS A 278 8.16 -1.68 -0.16
C CYS A 278 9.61 -1.77 -0.64
N ASP A 279 9.78 -1.95 -1.96
CA ASP A 279 11.07 -1.95 -2.67
C ASP A 279 11.91 -0.69 -2.43
N ALA A 280 11.28 0.44 -2.13
CA ALA A 280 11.98 1.65 -1.74
C ALA A 280 12.71 1.52 -0.40
N THR A 281 12.46 0.50 0.42
CA THR A 281 13.12 0.31 1.72
C THR A 281 13.92 -0.99 1.75
N PRO A 282 15.18 -0.99 1.27
CA PRO A 282 15.93 -2.22 1.00
C PRO A 282 16.12 -3.18 2.18
N GLU A 283 16.10 -2.65 3.41
CA GLU A 283 16.26 -3.40 4.65
C GLU A 283 15.00 -4.19 5.05
N ARG A 284 13.82 -3.73 4.61
CA ARG A 284 12.55 -4.43 4.85
C ARG A 284 12.09 -5.22 3.63
N TYR A 285 12.48 -4.76 2.44
CA TYR A 285 12.07 -5.35 1.18
C TYR A 285 12.49 -6.82 1.09
N ASN A 286 11.51 -7.71 1.00
CA ASN A 286 11.74 -9.12 0.74
C ASN A 286 11.21 -9.43 -0.66
N LYS A 287 12.11 -9.48 -1.65
CA LYS A 287 11.75 -9.63 -3.06
C LYS A 287 10.91 -10.89 -3.32
N ALA A 288 11.29 -12.03 -2.75
CA ALA A 288 10.56 -13.28 -2.95
C ALA A 288 9.12 -13.21 -2.40
N ALA A 289 8.95 -12.63 -1.21
CA ALA A 289 7.63 -12.41 -0.62
C ALA A 289 6.81 -11.38 -1.41
N ALA A 290 7.43 -10.26 -1.80
CA ALA A 290 6.79 -9.19 -2.57
C ALA A 290 6.30 -9.68 -3.94
N ASP A 291 7.15 -10.38 -4.70
CA ASP A 291 6.80 -10.90 -6.02
C ASP A 291 5.65 -11.92 -5.93
N LEU A 292 5.69 -12.83 -4.96
CA LEU A 292 4.65 -13.83 -4.77
C LEU A 292 3.33 -13.21 -4.28
N ALA A 293 3.38 -12.25 -3.36
CA ALA A 293 2.20 -11.49 -2.93
C ALA A 293 1.58 -10.70 -4.08
N TRP A 294 2.41 -10.06 -4.91
CA TRP A 294 1.95 -9.32 -6.08
C TRP A 294 1.29 -10.24 -7.13
N GLN A 295 1.90 -11.38 -7.43
CA GLN A 295 1.31 -12.39 -8.32
C GLN A 295 -0.08 -12.82 -7.85
N ARG A 296 -0.23 -13.12 -6.56
CA ARG A 296 -1.52 -13.48 -5.95
C ARG A 296 -2.53 -12.33 -6.01
N THR A 297 -2.08 -11.10 -5.74
CA THR A 297 -2.89 -9.88 -5.81
C THR A 297 -3.51 -9.70 -7.19
N ILE A 298 -2.68 -9.79 -8.25
CA ILE A 298 -3.17 -9.67 -9.63
C ILE A 298 -4.13 -10.81 -9.98
N GLY A 299 -3.81 -12.05 -9.59
CA GLY A 299 -4.71 -13.19 -9.76
C GLY A 299 -6.07 -12.99 -9.09
N TRP A 300 -6.08 -12.42 -7.88
CA TRP A 300 -7.30 -12.13 -7.13
C TRP A 300 -8.16 -11.08 -7.80
N PHE A 301 -7.56 -9.97 -8.24
CA PHE A 301 -8.29 -8.92 -8.95
C PHE A 301 -8.80 -9.38 -10.33
N ASN A 302 -8.04 -10.23 -11.03
CA ASN A 302 -8.52 -10.86 -12.26
C ASN A 302 -9.77 -11.72 -12.02
N LYS A 303 -9.83 -12.44 -10.90
CA LYS A 303 -10.97 -13.30 -10.56
C LYS A 303 -12.21 -12.51 -10.13
N TYR A 304 -12.05 -11.50 -9.29
CA TYR A 304 -13.17 -10.86 -8.58
C TYR A 304 -13.50 -9.42 -8.99
N VAL A 305 -12.65 -8.77 -9.78
CA VAL A 305 -12.85 -7.37 -10.20
C VAL A 305 -12.88 -7.20 -11.71
N ARG A 306 -12.07 -7.96 -12.47
CA ARG A 306 -12.08 -7.90 -13.94
C ARG A 306 -13.36 -8.48 -14.56
N SER A 307 -14.02 -9.41 -13.87
CA SER A 307 -15.20 -10.16 -14.33
C SER A 307 -16.52 -9.40 -14.25
#